data_AF-A0A956TD61-F1
#
_entry.id   AF-A0A956TD61-F1
#
_cell.length_a   1.000
_cell.length_b   1.000
_cell.length_c   1.000
_cell.angle_alpha   90.00
_cell.angle_beta   90.00
_cell.angle_gamma   90.00
#
_symmetry.space_group_name_H-M   'P 1'
#
loop_
_entity.id
_entity.type
_entity.pdbx_description
1 polymer ?
#
loop_
_entity_poly.entity_id
_entity_poly.type
_entity_poly.pdbx_seq_one_letter_code
_entity_poly.pdbx_strand_id
1 'polypeptide(L)'
;MRILIIFLLLVVPALAQPGDADVQAAGKRLWQNECGGRIDGLTSWNHGESFASLGIGHFIWYPAGQEGPFQESFPKLVEYLKANGAKLPAWLETTKDCPWNSRDAFMADFNGPRLKSLRRLLSETTALQARFAAQRLSETLPKIMAELEPDEQEVIRKRFERVRAKGIYPLLDYVNFKGEGTSPKERYHGQGWGLLQVLQEMRDEANPLADFSKAADRVLTRRVQNSPPERGESRWLQGWRNRVNGYAQ
;
A
#
# COMPACT_ATOMS: atom_id res chain seq x y z
N MET A 1 -19.51 -29.95 38.57
CA MET A 1 -18.57 -28.82 38.51
C MET A 1 -18.32 -28.49 37.05
N ARG A 2 -19.01 -27.47 36.50
CA ARG A 2 -18.81 -27.01 35.11
C ARG A 2 -17.89 -25.80 35.17
N ILE A 3 -16.70 -25.92 34.58
CA ILE A 3 -15.73 -24.83 34.45
C ILE A 3 -16.27 -23.87 33.40
N LEU A 4 -16.66 -22.66 33.83
CA LEU A 4 -17.08 -21.58 32.96
C LEU A 4 -15.81 -20.92 32.39
N ILE A 5 -15.45 -21.24 31.14
CA ILE A 5 -14.37 -20.57 30.42
C ILE A 5 -14.93 -19.21 29.97
N ILE A 6 -14.55 -18.14 30.67
CA ILE A 6 -14.82 -16.76 30.28
C ILE A 6 -13.81 -16.41 29.19
N PHE A 7 -14.26 -16.36 27.93
CA PHE A 7 -13.51 -15.73 26.86
C PHE A 7 -13.52 -14.21 27.11
N LEU A 8 -12.43 -13.69 27.67
CA LEU A 8 -12.20 -12.26 27.74
C LEU A 8 -11.91 -11.77 26.31
N LEU A 9 -12.92 -11.22 25.64
CA LEU A 9 -12.73 -10.49 24.38
C LEU A 9 -11.83 -9.29 24.69
N LEU A 10 -10.53 -9.41 24.39
CA LEU A 10 -9.62 -8.28 24.37
C LEU A 10 -10.12 -7.31 23.30
N VAL A 11 -10.79 -6.25 23.76
CA VAL A 11 -11.14 -5.11 22.90
C VAL A 11 -9.82 -4.44 22.55
N VAL A 12 -9.29 -4.76 21.36
CA VAL A 12 -8.16 -4.01 20.79
C VAL A 12 -8.66 -2.59 20.55
N PRO A 13 -8.16 -1.57 21.26
CA PRO A 13 -8.59 -0.20 21.02
C PRO A 13 -8.30 0.14 19.56
N ALA A 14 -9.34 0.59 18.85
CA ALA A 14 -9.18 1.06 17.48
C ALA A 14 -8.13 2.18 17.46
N LEU A 15 -7.18 2.09 16.53
CA LEU A 15 -6.23 3.18 16.30
C LEU A 15 -7.01 4.48 16.05
N ALA A 16 -6.65 5.54 16.79
CA ALA A 16 -7.15 6.88 16.48
C ALA A 16 -6.94 7.15 14.99
N GLN A 17 -7.88 7.80 14.31
CA GLN A 17 -7.67 8.13 12.90
C GLN A 17 -6.57 9.19 12.77
N PRO A 18 -5.69 9.12 11.75
CA PRO A 18 -4.72 10.18 11.50
C PRO A 18 -5.41 11.53 11.27
N GLY A 19 -4.79 12.62 11.71
CA GLY A 19 -5.34 13.96 11.47
C GLY A 19 -5.38 14.28 9.98
N ASP A 20 -6.38 15.06 9.56
CA ASP A 20 -6.59 15.40 8.15
C ASP A 20 -5.34 16.02 7.49
N ALA A 21 -4.61 16.88 8.20
CA ALA A 21 -3.38 17.49 7.69
C ALA A 21 -2.29 16.47 7.37
N ASP A 22 -2.09 15.47 8.24
CA ASP A 22 -1.11 14.39 8.03
C ASP A 22 -1.50 13.51 6.84
N VAL A 23 -2.80 13.21 6.70
CA VAL A 23 -3.33 12.46 5.55
C VAL A 23 -3.08 13.22 4.25
N GLN A 24 -3.35 14.52 4.20
CA GLN A 24 -3.10 15.32 3.00
C GLN A 24 -1.60 15.40 2.68
N ALA A 25 -0.74 15.56 3.68
CA ALA A 25 0.71 15.57 3.49
C ALA A 25 1.21 14.23 2.95
N ALA A 26 0.73 13.11 3.50
CA ALA A 26 1.04 11.77 3.01
C ALA A 26 0.56 11.56 1.57
N GLY A 27 -0.65 12.01 1.23
CA GLY A 27 -1.19 11.95 -0.13
C GLY A 27 -0.34 12.68 -1.16
N LYS A 28 0.20 13.86 -0.82
CA LYS A 28 1.12 14.59 -1.70
C LYS A 28 2.42 13.83 -1.94
N ARG A 29 3.00 13.24 -0.87
CA ARG A 29 4.24 12.44 -1.00
C ARG A 29 4.00 11.16 -1.81
N LEU A 30 2.86 10.50 -1.61
CA LEU A 30 2.43 9.37 -2.44
C LEU A 30 2.34 9.76 -3.92
N TRP A 31 1.65 10.86 -4.23
CA TRP A 31 1.55 11.33 -5.61
C TRP A 31 2.92 11.62 -6.22
N GLN A 32 3.82 12.23 -5.45
CA GLN A 32 5.19 12.47 -5.91
C GLN A 32 5.93 11.16 -6.21
N ASN A 33 5.80 10.14 -5.36
CA ASN A 33 6.47 8.86 -5.54
C ASN A 33 5.90 8.02 -6.69
N GLU A 34 4.58 7.87 -6.73
CA GLU A 34 3.92 6.93 -7.64
C GLU A 34 3.71 7.51 -9.03
N CYS A 35 3.53 8.83 -9.14
CA CYS A 35 3.21 9.48 -10.42
C CYS A 35 4.21 10.58 -10.81
N GLY A 36 5.27 10.81 -10.03
CA GLY A 36 6.18 11.93 -10.22
C GLY A 36 5.52 13.30 -10.01
N GLY A 37 4.38 13.35 -9.31
CA GLY A 37 3.57 14.57 -9.17
C GLY A 37 2.84 15.00 -10.45
N ARG A 38 2.75 14.12 -11.45
CA ARG A 38 2.14 14.42 -12.76
C ARG A 38 0.76 13.80 -12.91
N ILE A 39 -0.13 14.48 -13.65
CA ILE A 39 -1.50 14.00 -13.91
C ILE A 39 -1.49 12.79 -14.84
N ASP A 40 -0.61 12.75 -15.85
CA ASP A 40 -0.48 11.59 -16.74
C ASP A 40 0.05 10.36 -16.01
N GLY A 41 0.86 10.55 -14.96
CA GLY A 41 1.33 9.47 -14.09
C GLY A 41 0.24 8.85 -13.18
N LEU A 42 -0.94 9.47 -13.06
CA LEU A 42 -2.08 8.88 -12.31
C LEU A 42 -2.64 7.64 -13.00
N THR A 43 -2.23 7.35 -14.22
CA THR A 43 -2.64 6.16 -14.98
C THR A 43 -1.41 5.56 -15.63
N SER A 44 -1.07 4.33 -15.28
CA SER A 44 0.09 3.63 -15.83
C SER A 44 -0.19 2.14 -15.97
N TRP A 45 0.64 1.47 -16.78
CA TRP A 45 0.67 0.02 -16.90
C TRP A 45 2.10 -0.36 -17.27
N ASN A 46 2.85 -0.94 -16.33
CA ASN A 46 4.27 -1.22 -16.57
C ASN A 46 4.45 -2.45 -17.46
N HIS A 47 5.59 -2.50 -18.16
CA HIS A 47 5.96 -3.70 -18.91
C HIS A 47 6.12 -4.90 -17.97
N GLY A 48 5.48 -6.02 -18.32
CA GLY A 48 5.52 -7.26 -17.54
C GLY A 48 4.44 -7.37 -16.46
N GLU A 49 3.60 -6.35 -16.28
CA GLU A 49 2.43 -6.41 -15.38
C GLU A 49 1.16 -6.81 -16.15
N SER A 50 0.24 -7.49 -15.48
CA SER A 50 -1.06 -7.90 -16.02
C SER A 50 -2.21 -6.98 -15.58
N PHE A 51 -1.89 -5.80 -15.03
CA PHE A 51 -2.86 -4.88 -14.44
C PHE A 51 -2.54 -3.42 -14.75
N ALA A 52 -3.57 -2.58 -14.65
CA ALA A 52 -3.42 -1.13 -14.66
C ALA A 52 -3.20 -0.60 -13.24
N SER A 53 -2.48 0.52 -13.19
CA SER A 53 -1.95 1.14 -11.99
C SER A 53 -2.43 2.57 -11.89
N LEU A 54 -3.32 2.82 -10.93
CA LEU A 54 -4.19 4.00 -10.95
C LEU A 54 -4.10 4.84 -9.68
N GLY A 55 -4.22 6.16 -9.82
CA GLY A 55 -4.28 7.11 -8.71
C GLY A 55 -2.97 7.26 -7.94
N ILE A 56 -3.02 8.08 -6.89
CA ILE A 56 -1.82 8.45 -6.11
C ILE A 56 -1.25 7.29 -5.29
N GLY A 57 -2.05 6.25 -5.05
CA GLY A 57 -1.68 5.10 -4.22
C GLY A 57 -1.39 3.83 -5.02
N HIS A 58 -1.19 3.93 -6.34
CA HIS A 58 -0.92 2.79 -7.21
C HIS A 58 -1.99 1.69 -7.09
N PHE A 59 -3.27 2.08 -7.12
CA PHE A 59 -4.39 1.17 -6.96
C PHE A 59 -4.50 0.25 -8.18
N ILE A 60 -4.36 -1.05 -7.92
CA ILE A 60 -4.33 -2.11 -8.93
C ILE A 60 -5.74 -2.39 -9.46
N TRP A 61 -5.85 -2.52 -10.78
CA TRP A 61 -7.07 -2.95 -11.48
C TRP A 61 -6.77 -4.01 -12.54
N TYR A 62 -7.29 -5.23 -12.36
CA TYR A 62 -7.11 -6.33 -13.29
C TYR A 62 -8.19 -6.35 -14.37
N PRO A 63 -7.87 -6.80 -15.59
CA PRO A 63 -8.88 -7.09 -16.61
C PRO A 63 -9.79 -8.25 -16.21
N ALA A 64 -10.98 -8.29 -16.81
CA ALA A 64 -11.93 -9.37 -16.55
C ALA A 64 -11.31 -10.76 -16.80
N GLY A 65 -11.49 -11.67 -15.85
CA GLY A 65 -10.95 -13.04 -15.93
C GLY A 65 -9.43 -13.13 -15.74
N GLN A 66 -8.75 -12.03 -15.41
CA GLN A 66 -7.35 -12.03 -15.02
C GLN A 66 -7.24 -11.79 -13.51
N GLU A 67 -6.37 -12.55 -12.86
CA GLU A 67 -5.97 -12.33 -11.49
C GLU A 67 -4.44 -12.35 -11.42
N GLY A 68 -3.91 -11.70 -10.40
CA GLY A 68 -2.48 -11.68 -10.16
C GLY A 68 -2.14 -11.92 -8.69
N PRO A 69 -0.84 -12.01 -8.38
CA PRO A 69 -0.39 -12.26 -7.01
C PRO A 69 -0.66 -11.07 -6.07
N PHE A 70 -0.97 -9.89 -6.60
CA PHE A 70 -1.20 -8.68 -5.83
C PHE A 70 -2.68 -8.40 -5.63
N GLN A 71 -3.02 -7.87 -4.45
CA GLN A 71 -4.38 -7.53 -4.11
C GLN A 71 -4.92 -6.38 -4.98
N GLU A 72 -6.02 -6.64 -5.66
CA GLU A 72 -6.77 -5.61 -6.38
C GLU A 72 -7.37 -4.59 -5.41
N SER A 73 -7.27 -3.30 -5.75
CA SER A 73 -7.69 -2.21 -4.85
C SER A 73 -8.42 -1.06 -5.52
N PHE A 74 -8.33 -0.92 -6.84
CA PHE A 74 -9.01 0.17 -7.56
C PHE A 74 -10.55 0.08 -7.48
N PRO A 75 -11.21 -1.08 -7.61
CA PRO A 75 -12.67 -1.15 -7.44
C PRO A 75 -13.14 -0.64 -6.08
N LYS A 76 -12.43 -1.00 -5.00
CA LYS A 76 -12.72 -0.51 -3.64
C LYS A 76 -12.52 1.01 -3.51
N LEU A 77 -11.53 1.57 -4.20
CA LEU A 77 -11.38 3.02 -4.28
C LEU A 77 -12.60 3.65 -4.97
N VAL A 78 -13.06 3.11 -6.10
CA VAL A 78 -14.22 3.64 -6.83
C VAL A 78 -15.46 3.66 -5.95
N GLU A 79 -15.72 2.58 -5.22
CA GLU A 79 -16.79 2.51 -4.22
C GLU A 79 -16.64 3.57 -3.13
N TYR A 80 -15.43 3.74 -2.59
CA TYR A 80 -15.14 4.75 -1.58
C TYR A 80 -15.37 6.18 -2.13
N LEU A 81 -14.90 6.47 -3.33
CA LEU A 81 -15.09 7.77 -3.99
C LEU A 81 -16.58 8.07 -4.16
N LYS A 82 -17.36 7.09 -4.64
CA LYS A 82 -18.82 7.21 -4.80
C LYS A 82 -19.53 7.46 -3.47
N ALA A 83 -19.18 6.68 -2.44
CA ALA A 83 -19.76 6.83 -1.11
C ALA A 83 -19.46 8.19 -0.47
N ASN A 84 -18.36 8.83 -0.87
CA ASN A 84 -17.95 10.16 -0.41
C ASN A 84 -18.32 11.28 -1.40
N GLY A 85 -19.27 11.05 -2.31
CA GLY A 85 -19.88 12.09 -3.14
C GLY A 85 -19.06 12.52 -4.36
N ALA A 86 -17.99 11.81 -4.71
CA ALA A 86 -17.26 12.08 -5.95
C ALA A 86 -18.13 11.73 -7.17
N LYS A 87 -18.12 12.60 -8.18
CA LYS A 87 -18.84 12.36 -9.44
C LYS A 87 -18.00 11.45 -10.34
N LEU A 88 -18.44 10.22 -10.51
CA LEU A 88 -17.76 9.26 -11.38
C LEU A 88 -18.09 9.55 -12.86
N PRO A 89 -17.16 9.28 -13.80
CA PRO A 89 -17.51 9.19 -15.21
C PRO A 89 -18.57 8.11 -15.44
N ALA A 90 -19.57 8.36 -16.28
CA ALA A 90 -20.70 7.45 -16.50
C ALA A 90 -20.27 6.02 -16.89
N TRP A 91 -19.19 5.88 -17.66
CA TRP A 91 -18.66 4.56 -18.02
C TRP A 91 -18.13 3.80 -16.80
N LEU A 92 -17.55 4.49 -15.82
CA LEU A 92 -16.96 3.87 -14.62
C LEU A 92 -18.02 3.41 -13.62
N GLU A 93 -19.22 4.01 -13.62
CA GLU A 93 -20.29 3.64 -12.68
C GLU A 93 -20.77 2.19 -12.81
N THR A 94 -20.63 1.60 -13.99
CA THR A 94 -21.06 0.24 -14.31
C THR A 94 -19.90 -0.69 -14.64
N THR A 95 -18.67 -0.18 -14.72
CA THR A 95 -17.47 -0.95 -15.05
C THR A 95 -16.91 -1.59 -13.78
N LYS A 96 -16.89 -2.93 -13.73
CA LYS A 96 -16.34 -3.69 -12.60
C LYS A 96 -14.84 -3.92 -12.76
N ASP A 97 -14.46 -4.52 -13.89
CA ASP A 97 -13.09 -4.90 -14.19
C ASP A 97 -12.40 -3.89 -15.12
N CYS A 98 -11.07 -3.93 -15.18
CA CYS A 98 -10.29 -3.04 -16.04
C CYS A 98 -10.74 -3.22 -17.50
N PRO A 99 -11.21 -2.15 -18.18
CA PRO A 99 -11.81 -2.27 -19.50
C PRO A 99 -10.77 -2.44 -20.62
N TRP A 100 -9.48 -2.39 -20.29
CA TRP A 100 -8.38 -2.65 -21.20
C TRP A 100 -7.81 -4.04 -20.90
N ASN A 101 -7.92 -4.95 -21.86
CA ASN A 101 -7.47 -6.34 -21.69
C ASN A 101 -5.95 -6.53 -21.81
N SER A 102 -5.23 -5.48 -22.20
CA SER A 102 -3.78 -5.50 -22.35
C SER A 102 -3.20 -4.10 -22.18
N ARG A 103 -1.90 -4.06 -21.90
CA ARG A 103 -1.12 -2.83 -21.91
C ARG A 103 -1.23 -2.09 -23.25
N ASP A 104 -1.19 -2.79 -24.38
CA ASP A 104 -1.25 -2.15 -25.69
C ASP A 104 -2.60 -1.45 -25.92
N ALA A 105 -3.71 -2.08 -25.50
CA ALA A 105 -5.03 -1.45 -25.54
C ALA A 105 -5.11 -0.22 -24.62
N PHE A 106 -4.52 -0.31 -23.43
CA PHE A 106 -4.42 0.81 -22.50
C PHE A 106 -3.61 1.97 -23.08
N MET A 107 -2.46 1.69 -23.69
CA MET A 107 -1.59 2.70 -24.28
C MET A 107 -2.21 3.34 -25.52
N ALA A 108 -2.95 2.58 -26.33
CA ALA A 108 -3.70 3.12 -27.47
C ALA A 108 -4.77 4.13 -27.01
N ASP A 109 -5.40 3.91 -25.85
CA ASP A 109 -6.42 4.80 -25.28
C ASP A 109 -5.84 5.88 -24.34
N PHE A 110 -4.50 5.95 -24.16
CA PHE A 110 -3.86 6.81 -23.15
C PHE A 110 -4.26 8.29 -23.23
N ASN A 111 -4.42 8.77 -24.46
CA ASN A 111 -4.87 10.12 -24.78
C ASN A 111 -6.34 10.19 -25.20
N GLY A 112 -7.05 9.06 -25.15
CA GLY A 112 -8.46 8.95 -25.45
C GLY A 112 -9.36 9.52 -24.35
N PRO A 113 -10.66 9.66 -24.63
CA PRO A 113 -11.62 10.30 -23.72
C PRO A 113 -11.76 9.54 -22.40
N ARG A 114 -11.68 8.20 -22.42
CA ARG A 114 -11.85 7.36 -21.23
C ARG A 114 -10.72 7.60 -20.22
N LEU A 115 -9.45 7.44 -20.61
CA LEU A 115 -8.32 7.69 -19.70
C LEU A 115 -8.17 9.17 -19.31
N LYS A 116 -8.52 10.12 -20.18
CA LYS A 116 -8.59 11.54 -19.79
C LYS A 116 -9.62 11.79 -18.70
N SER A 117 -10.82 11.22 -18.82
CA SER A 117 -11.86 11.35 -17.80
C SER A 117 -11.47 10.68 -16.48
N LEU A 118 -10.77 9.53 -16.55
CA LEU A 118 -10.24 8.85 -15.37
C LEU A 118 -9.18 9.70 -14.66
N ARG A 119 -8.20 10.24 -15.40
CA ARG A 119 -7.17 11.13 -14.83
C ARG A 119 -7.77 12.38 -14.21
N ARG A 120 -8.82 12.94 -14.80
CA ARG A 120 -9.56 14.06 -14.22
C ARG A 120 -10.14 13.68 -12.85
N LEU A 121 -10.93 12.60 -12.79
CA LEU A 121 -11.47 12.08 -11.52
C LEU A 121 -10.35 11.89 -10.48
N LEU A 122 -9.27 11.21 -10.86
CA LEU A 122 -8.17 10.91 -9.94
C LEU A 122 -7.45 12.18 -9.46
N SER A 123 -7.27 13.18 -10.31
CA SER A 123 -6.64 14.44 -9.91
C SER A 123 -7.53 15.29 -9.00
N GLU A 124 -8.85 15.28 -9.22
CA GLU A 124 -9.83 16.02 -8.43
C GLU A 124 -10.13 15.35 -7.07
N THR A 125 -9.77 14.07 -6.89
CA THR A 125 -10.08 13.27 -5.70
C THR A 125 -8.85 12.83 -4.90
N THR A 126 -7.69 13.48 -5.09
CA THR A 126 -6.44 13.14 -4.40
C THR A 126 -6.59 13.13 -2.87
N ALA A 127 -7.35 14.08 -2.31
CA ALA A 127 -7.65 14.13 -0.88
C ALA A 127 -8.43 12.91 -0.38
N LEU A 128 -9.40 12.41 -1.16
CA LEU A 128 -10.18 11.22 -0.84
C LEU A 128 -9.34 9.95 -1.00
N GLN A 129 -8.49 9.87 -2.02
CA GLN A 129 -7.54 8.77 -2.20
C GLN A 129 -6.58 8.65 -1.02
N ALA A 130 -6.09 9.78 -0.50
CA ALA A 130 -5.23 9.80 0.67
C ALA A 130 -5.96 9.28 1.92
N ARG A 131 -7.21 9.70 2.15
CA ARG A 131 -8.05 9.17 3.24
C ARG A 131 -8.32 7.68 3.09
N PHE A 132 -8.61 7.21 1.88
CA PHE A 132 -8.80 5.79 1.59
C PHE A 132 -7.54 4.98 1.92
N ALA A 133 -6.36 5.46 1.52
CA ALA A 133 -5.10 4.79 1.84
C ALA A 133 -4.81 4.79 3.36
N ALA A 134 -5.12 5.88 4.06
CA ALA A 134 -4.99 5.96 5.51
C ALA A 134 -5.95 5.00 6.23
N GLN A 135 -7.20 4.88 5.77
CA GLN A 135 -8.16 3.91 6.30
C GLN A 135 -7.65 2.47 6.13
N ARG A 136 -7.11 2.12 4.96
CA ARG A 136 -6.49 0.80 4.72
C ARG A 136 -5.32 0.54 5.66
N LEU A 137 -4.51 1.56 5.97
CA LEU A 137 -3.44 1.43 6.96
C LEU A 137 -4.00 1.14 8.36
N SER A 138 -5.10 1.79 8.77
CA SER A 138 -5.77 1.48 10.04
C SER A 138 -6.28 0.04 10.12
N GLU A 139 -6.69 -0.53 8.99
CA GLU A 139 -7.12 -1.94 8.87
C GLU A 139 -5.92 -2.91 8.81
N THR A 140 -4.71 -2.42 8.51
CA THR A 140 -3.49 -3.24 8.43
C THR A 140 -3.03 -3.69 9.81
N LEU A 141 -3.02 -2.81 10.81
CA LEU A 141 -2.46 -3.14 12.12
C LEU A 141 -3.18 -4.33 12.79
N PRO A 142 -4.54 -4.39 12.86
CA PRO A 142 -5.22 -5.54 13.45
C PRO A 142 -4.87 -6.87 12.77
N LYS A 143 -4.71 -6.88 11.44
CA LYS A 143 -4.29 -8.08 10.71
C LYS A 143 -2.88 -8.50 11.09
N ILE A 144 -1.95 -7.53 11.18
CA ILE A 144 -0.58 -7.80 11.65
C ILE A 144 -0.63 -8.38 13.06
N MET A 145 -1.41 -7.82 13.99
CA MET A 145 -1.50 -8.31 15.36
C MET A 145 -2.04 -9.75 15.44
N ALA A 146 -2.98 -10.12 14.57
CA ALA A 146 -3.56 -11.46 14.55
C ALA A 146 -2.56 -12.56 14.17
N GLU A 147 -1.42 -12.21 13.56
CA GLU A 147 -0.37 -13.16 13.15
C GLU A 147 0.73 -13.36 14.22
N LEU A 148 0.63 -12.69 15.37
CA LEU A 148 1.73 -12.61 16.35
C LEU A 148 1.32 -13.11 17.74
N GLU A 149 2.29 -13.67 18.45
CA GLU A 149 2.17 -13.97 19.87
C GLU A 149 2.06 -12.68 20.72
N PRO A 150 1.44 -12.73 21.92
CA PRO A 150 1.13 -11.53 22.69
C PRO A 150 2.32 -10.61 23.04
N ASP A 151 3.49 -11.19 23.28
CA ASP A 151 4.73 -10.45 23.57
C ASP A 151 5.25 -9.72 22.33
N GLU A 152 5.20 -10.37 21.16
CA GLU A 152 5.59 -9.76 19.89
C GLU A 152 4.58 -8.67 19.47
N GLN A 153 3.28 -8.86 19.72
CA GLN A 153 2.27 -7.84 19.44
C GLN A 153 2.60 -6.50 20.12
N GLU A 154 3.04 -6.52 21.38
CA GLU A 154 3.39 -5.30 22.11
C GLU A 154 4.61 -4.59 21.50
N VAL A 155 5.65 -5.35 21.14
CA VAL A 155 6.84 -4.80 20.49
C VAL A 155 6.49 -4.15 19.15
N ILE A 156 5.72 -4.86 18.31
CA ILE A 156 5.36 -4.38 16.97
C ILE A 156 4.41 -3.18 17.05
N ARG A 157 3.44 -3.19 17.97
CA ARG A 157 2.53 -2.05 18.21
C ARG A 157 3.31 -0.80 18.63
N LYS A 158 4.25 -0.96 19.58
CA LYS A 158 5.09 0.16 20.03
C LYS A 158 5.92 0.74 18.89
N ARG A 159 6.53 -0.10 18.05
CA ARG A 159 7.32 0.35 16.89
C ARG A 159 6.46 1.03 15.83
N PHE A 160 5.28 0.49 15.54
CA PHE A 160 4.31 1.12 14.65
C PHE A 160 3.93 2.52 15.13
N GLU A 161 3.56 2.66 16.40
CA GLU A 161 3.18 3.97 16.98
C GLU A 161 4.34 4.96 17.03
N ARG A 162 5.57 4.51 17.29
CA ARG A 162 6.76 5.37 17.25
C ARG A 162 6.99 5.99 15.87
N VAL A 163 6.80 5.22 14.80
CA VAL A 163 6.90 5.73 13.41
C VAL A 163 5.71 6.64 13.13
N ARG A 164 4.50 6.19 13.46
CA ARG A 164 3.25 6.92 13.23
C ARG A 164 3.23 8.30 13.89
N ALA A 165 3.79 8.42 15.09
CA ALA A 165 3.92 9.68 15.82
C ALA A 165 4.81 10.72 15.10
N LYS A 166 5.59 10.31 14.11
CA LYS A 166 6.36 11.20 13.22
C LYS A 166 5.68 11.47 11.88
N GLY A 167 4.51 10.88 11.65
CA GLY A 167 3.73 10.96 10.42
C GLY A 167 3.40 9.58 9.86
N ILE A 168 2.28 9.49 9.16
CA ILE A 168 1.76 8.20 8.65
C ILE A 168 2.39 7.76 7.33
N TYR A 169 3.03 8.70 6.62
CA TYR A 169 3.48 8.47 5.25
C TYR A 169 4.40 7.25 5.09
N PRO A 170 5.45 7.01 5.91
CA PRO A 170 6.32 5.84 5.74
C PRO A 170 5.58 4.52 5.87
N LEU A 171 4.65 4.42 6.83
CA LEU A 171 3.84 3.23 7.06
C LEU A 171 2.87 3.00 5.88
N LEU A 172 2.18 4.07 5.46
CA LEU A 172 1.21 4.04 4.38
C LEU A 172 1.89 3.70 3.04
N ASP A 173 2.98 4.38 2.71
CA ASP A 173 3.77 4.17 1.51
C ASP A 173 4.32 2.74 1.47
N TYR A 174 4.85 2.22 2.58
CA TYR A 174 5.41 0.87 2.59
C TYR A 174 4.34 -0.21 2.40
N VAL A 175 3.15 -0.04 3.00
CA VAL A 175 2.01 -0.94 2.76
C VAL A 175 1.60 -0.93 1.30
N ASN A 176 1.50 0.25 0.67
CA ASN A 176 1.20 0.36 -0.77
C ASN A 176 2.31 -0.23 -1.65
N PHE A 177 3.56 -0.10 -1.22
CA PHE A 177 4.73 -0.49 -1.99
C PHE A 177 5.03 -2.00 -1.91
N LYS A 178 4.94 -2.60 -0.72
CA LYS A 178 5.40 -3.98 -0.45
C LYS A 178 4.40 -4.85 0.32
N GLY A 179 3.25 -4.30 0.68
CA GLY A 179 2.19 -5.03 1.37
C GLY A 179 2.33 -5.04 2.88
N GLU A 180 1.32 -5.62 3.52
CA GLU A 180 1.16 -5.65 4.97
C GLU A 180 2.16 -6.62 5.65
N GLY A 181 2.59 -7.68 4.94
CA GLY A 181 3.55 -8.67 5.43
C GLY A 181 2.92 -9.87 6.16
N THR A 182 1.61 -10.03 6.06
CA THR A 182 0.83 -11.14 6.65
C THR A 182 0.65 -12.32 5.69
N SER A 183 0.77 -12.11 4.37
CA SER A 183 0.57 -13.16 3.38
C SER A 183 1.69 -14.20 3.38
N PRO A 184 1.39 -15.51 3.51
CA PRO A 184 2.38 -16.57 3.34
C PRO A 184 2.96 -16.65 1.91
N LYS A 185 2.22 -16.16 0.92
CA LYS A 185 2.66 -16.12 -0.49
C LYS A 185 3.72 -15.04 -0.76
N GLU A 186 3.88 -14.09 0.15
CA GLU A 186 4.84 -13.00 0.05
C GLU A 186 6.11 -13.28 0.87
N ARG A 187 6.68 -14.48 0.68
CA ARG A 187 7.86 -14.95 1.41
C ARG A 187 8.82 -15.69 0.48
N TYR A 188 10.12 -15.53 0.74
CA TYR A 188 11.15 -16.40 0.20
C TYR A 188 11.85 -17.10 1.36
N HIS A 189 11.95 -18.42 1.31
CA HIS A 189 12.52 -19.24 2.40
C HIS A 189 11.91 -18.91 3.78
N GLY A 190 10.59 -18.71 3.83
CA GLY A 190 9.86 -18.34 5.05
C GLY A 190 9.99 -16.87 5.49
N GLN A 191 10.88 -16.09 4.86
CA GLN A 191 11.11 -14.69 5.20
C GLN A 191 10.27 -13.76 4.32
N GLY A 192 9.39 -12.99 4.97
CA GLY A 192 8.57 -11.97 4.31
C GLY A 192 9.29 -10.64 4.11
N TRP A 193 8.59 -9.71 3.45
CA TRP A 193 9.11 -8.38 3.12
C TRP A 193 8.11 -7.24 3.26
N GLY A 194 6.95 -7.49 3.87
CA GLY A 194 5.93 -6.45 4.08
C GLY A 194 6.19 -5.63 5.35
N LEU A 195 5.24 -4.75 5.68
CA LEU A 195 5.35 -3.85 6.83
C LEU A 195 5.68 -4.59 8.14
N LEU A 196 5.05 -5.74 8.41
CA LEU A 196 5.35 -6.55 9.59
C LEU A 196 6.85 -6.84 9.72
N GLN A 197 7.51 -7.28 8.64
CA GLN A 197 8.93 -7.62 8.69
C GLN A 197 9.83 -6.40 8.88
N VAL A 198 9.42 -5.22 8.40
CA VAL A 198 10.13 -3.97 8.71
C VAL A 198 10.04 -3.64 10.20
N LEU A 199 8.85 -3.75 10.78
CA LEU A 199 8.65 -3.50 12.21
C LEU A 199 9.39 -4.53 13.07
N GLN A 200 9.48 -5.79 12.65
CA GLN A 200 10.30 -6.82 13.32
C GLN A 200 11.80 -6.49 13.25
N GLU A 201 12.27 -5.96 12.11
CA GLU A 201 13.68 -5.66 11.84
C GLU A 201 14.19 -4.35 12.49
N MET A 202 13.29 -3.47 12.93
CA MET A 202 13.66 -2.24 13.65
C MET A 202 14.45 -2.56 14.94
N ARG A 203 15.38 -1.65 15.29
CA ARG A 203 16.30 -1.82 16.44
C ARG A 203 16.01 -0.86 17.59
N ASP A 204 14.88 -0.17 17.51
CA ASP A 204 14.40 0.78 18.51
C ASP A 204 15.30 2.02 18.67
N GLU A 205 16.06 2.41 17.64
CA GLU A 205 16.97 3.58 17.66
C GLU A 205 16.23 4.89 18.00
N ALA A 206 16.94 5.89 18.52
CA ALA A 206 16.34 7.15 18.99
C ALA A 206 15.48 7.87 17.93
N ASN A 207 15.90 7.87 16.66
CA ASN A 207 15.11 8.39 15.56
C ASN A 207 14.30 7.25 14.89
N PRO A 208 12.96 7.19 15.10
CA PRO A 208 12.16 6.08 14.60
C PRO A 208 12.03 6.07 13.07
N LEU A 209 12.09 7.23 12.40
CA LEU A 209 12.02 7.27 10.93
C LEU A 209 13.31 6.75 10.29
N ALA A 210 14.47 7.10 10.87
CA ALA A 210 15.75 6.58 10.43
C ALA A 210 15.86 5.06 10.69
N ASP A 211 15.39 4.59 11.84
CA ASP A 211 15.35 3.14 12.15
C ASP A 211 14.45 2.39 11.16
N PHE A 212 13.23 2.89 10.94
CA PHE A 212 12.29 2.31 9.98
C PHE A 212 12.87 2.24 8.56
N SER A 213 13.50 3.32 8.09
CA SER A 213 14.17 3.39 6.79
C SER A 213 15.28 2.34 6.64
N LYS A 214 16.17 2.23 7.64
CA LYS A 214 17.24 1.21 7.65
C LYS A 214 16.70 -0.22 7.74
N ALA A 215 15.65 -0.44 8.53
CA ALA A 215 14.98 -1.74 8.64
C ALA A 215 14.35 -2.16 7.31
N ALA A 216 13.68 -1.22 6.63
CA ALA A 216 13.11 -1.45 5.31
C ALA A 216 14.19 -1.81 4.26
N ASP A 217 15.34 -1.13 4.27
CA ASP A 217 16.47 -1.48 3.39
C ASP A 217 17.01 -2.89 3.68
N ARG A 218 17.20 -3.26 4.95
CA ARG A 218 17.65 -4.61 5.33
C ARG A 218 16.68 -5.69 4.86
N VAL A 219 15.38 -5.48 5.06
CA VAL A 219 14.31 -6.39 4.63
C VAL A 219 14.33 -6.57 3.11
N LEU A 220 14.45 -5.48 2.35
CA LEU A 220 14.47 -5.52 0.89
C LEU A 220 15.76 -6.14 0.33
N THR A 221 16.90 -5.87 0.97
CA THR A 221 18.18 -6.51 0.63
C THR A 221 18.09 -8.02 0.83
N ARG A 222 17.54 -8.47 1.96
CA ARG A 222 17.32 -9.89 2.27
C ARG A 222 16.35 -10.55 1.29
N ARG A 223 15.26 -9.86 0.91
CA ARG A 223 14.33 -10.33 -0.12
C ARG A 223 15.07 -10.63 -1.43
N VAL A 224 15.90 -9.70 -1.90
CA VAL A 224 16.66 -9.86 -3.15
C VAL A 224 17.65 -11.01 -3.05
N GLN A 225 18.35 -11.17 -1.92
CA GLN A 225 19.27 -12.28 -1.69
C GLN A 225 18.58 -13.64 -1.72
N ASN A 226 17.32 -13.72 -1.27
CA ASN A 226 16.52 -14.94 -1.28
C ASN A 226 15.67 -15.12 -2.55
N SER A 227 15.69 -14.16 -3.48
CA SER A 227 14.81 -14.19 -4.66
C SER A 227 15.30 -15.24 -5.66
N PRO A 228 14.39 -16.03 -6.27
CA PRO A 228 14.75 -16.93 -7.36
C PRO A 228 15.45 -16.16 -8.50
N PRO A 229 16.61 -16.62 -9.01
CA PRO A 229 17.40 -15.90 -10.01
C PRO A 229 16.61 -15.47 -11.24
N GLU A 230 15.65 -16.28 -11.68
CA GLU A 230 14.78 -16.04 -12.83
C GLU A 230 13.87 -14.80 -12.68
N ARG A 231 13.60 -14.35 -11.45
CA ARG A 231 12.86 -13.11 -11.22
C ARG A 231 13.71 -11.86 -11.46
N GLY A 232 15.03 -11.99 -11.32
CA GLY A 232 15.99 -10.91 -11.56
C GLY A 232 15.76 -9.69 -10.66
N GLU A 233 15.42 -9.90 -9.38
CA GLU A 233 14.99 -8.81 -8.49
C GLU A 233 16.08 -7.77 -8.17
N SER A 234 17.36 -8.13 -8.32
CA SER A 234 18.51 -7.26 -8.04
C SER A 234 18.48 -5.94 -8.81
N ARG A 235 17.91 -5.93 -10.03
CA ARG A 235 17.78 -4.71 -10.85
C ARG A 235 16.93 -3.62 -10.21
N TRP A 236 16.04 -3.98 -9.29
CA TRP A 236 15.13 -3.04 -8.63
C TRP A 236 15.65 -2.54 -7.28
N LEU A 237 16.61 -3.22 -6.67
CA LEU A 237 17.06 -2.95 -5.30
C LEU A 237 17.52 -1.50 -5.12
N GLN A 238 18.27 -0.96 -6.09
CA GLN A 238 18.74 0.42 -6.00
C GLN A 238 17.58 1.44 -5.97
N GLY A 239 16.55 1.22 -6.80
CA GLY A 239 15.35 2.06 -6.79
C GLY A 239 14.57 1.93 -5.48
N TRP A 240 14.45 0.71 -4.96
CA TRP A 240 13.79 0.46 -3.68
C TRP A 240 14.53 1.12 -2.51
N ARG A 241 15.86 1.09 -2.52
CA ARG A 241 16.71 1.81 -1.55
C ARG A 241 16.49 3.31 -1.59
N ASN A 242 16.50 3.89 -2.79
CA ASN A 242 16.27 5.32 -2.94
C ASN A 242 14.89 5.72 -2.36
N ARG A 243 13.86 4.90 -2.59
CA ARG A 243 12.52 5.11 -2.01
C ARG A 243 12.52 5.05 -0.49
N VAL A 244 13.03 3.97 0.10
CA VAL A 244 12.98 3.79 1.57
C VAL A 244 13.91 4.74 2.33
N ASN A 245 15.01 5.19 1.73
CA ASN A 245 15.88 6.24 2.27
C ASN A 245 15.14 7.58 2.40
N GLY A 246 14.14 7.83 1.54
CA GLY A 246 13.30 9.02 1.61
C GLY A 246 12.38 9.08 2.84
N TYR A 247 12.19 7.97 3.57
CA TYR A 247 11.34 7.96 4.78
C TYR A 247 11.97 8.66 5.97
N ALA A 248 13.30 8.76 6.02
CA ALA A 248 14.01 9.46 7.08
C ALA A 248 14.00 10.99 6.91
N GLN A 249 13.42 11.49 5.81
CA GLN A 249 13.33 12.89 5.42
C GLN A 249 11.93 13.47 5.68
#